data_AF-A0AA41X543-F1
#
_entry.id   AF-A0AA41X543-F1
#
_cell.length_a   1.000
_cell.length_b   1.000
_cell.length_c   1.000
_cell.angle_alpha   90.00
_cell.angle_beta   90.00
_cell.angle_gamma   90.00
#
_symmetry.space_group_name_H-M   'P 1'
#
loop_
_entity.id
_entity.type
_entity.pdbx_description
1 polymer ?
#
loop_
_entity_poly.entity_id
_entity_poly.type
_entity_poly.pdbx_seq_one_letter_code
_entity_poly.pdbx_strand_id
1 'polypeptide(L)'
;DKLGGTITVTSTLNVGSEFKILFPIKPVETPPAKAVHVSNAKFAIVDDLEISRLHLHAMITTQGYSARTFSSGAELLNLHD
;
A
#
# COMPACT_ATOMS: atom_id res chain seq x y z
N ASP A 1 15.07 -16.71 11.01
CA ASP A 1 15.60 -17.92 10.32
C ASP A 1 15.24 -18.09 8.85
N LYS A 2 13.98 -18.20 8.39
CA LYS A 2 13.72 -18.49 6.96
C LYS A 2 14.05 -17.37 5.95
N LEU A 3 14.16 -16.12 6.42
CA LEU A 3 14.44 -14.94 5.58
C LEU A 3 15.89 -14.42 5.71
N GLY A 4 16.78 -15.15 6.42
CA GLY A 4 18.15 -14.69 6.66
C GLY A 4 18.26 -13.38 7.45
N GLY A 5 17.20 -13.01 8.16
CA GLY A 5 17.11 -11.80 8.98
C GLY A 5 17.10 -12.08 10.49
N THR A 6 17.14 -11.01 11.28
CA THR A 6 17.20 -11.02 12.75
C THR A 6 16.00 -10.27 13.32
N ILE A 7 15.44 -10.79 14.41
CA ILE A 7 14.42 -10.09 15.21
C ILE A 7 15.02 -9.84 16.58
N THR A 8 14.97 -8.59 17.06
CA THR A 8 15.39 -8.23 18.42
C THR A 8 14.24 -7.52 19.14
N VAL A 9 14.16 -7.77 20.44
CA VAL A 9 13.18 -7.13 21.32
C VAL A 9 13.91 -6.45 22.48
N THR A 10 13.57 -5.19 22.71
CA THR A 10 14.03 -4.44 23.89
C THR A 10 12.80 -4.08 24.69
N SER A 11 12.73 -4.47 25.97
CA SER A 11 11.59 -4.18 26.83
C SER A 11 12.04 -3.56 28.13
N THR A 12 11.36 -2.48 28.52
CA THR A 12 11.58 -1.80 29.79
C THR A 12 10.28 -1.84 30.57
N LEU A 13 10.31 -2.47 31.75
CA LEU A 13 9.16 -2.59 32.64
C LEU A 13 8.54 -1.21 32.90
N ASN A 14 7.21 -1.11 32.76
CA ASN A 14 6.42 0.13 32.91
C ASN A 14 6.72 1.26 31.90
N VAL A 15 7.49 1.01 30.84
CA VAL A 15 7.72 1.97 29.74
C VAL A 15 7.17 1.44 28.42
N GLY A 16 7.46 0.18 28.10
CA GLY A 16 6.98 -0.47 26.87
C GLY A 16 8.01 -1.41 26.24
N SER A 17 7.70 -1.88 25.04
CA SER A 17 8.54 -2.80 24.27
C SER A 17 8.78 -2.29 22.85
N GLU A 18 10.00 -2.42 22.37
CA GLU A 18 10.42 -2.12 21.01
C GLU A 18 10.77 -3.42 20.29
N PHE A 19 10.19 -3.61 19.09
CA PHE A 19 10.49 -4.73 18.21
C PHE A 19 11.27 -4.21 16.99
N LYS A 20 12.48 -4.72 16.79
CA LYS A 20 13.31 -4.41 15.62
C LYS A 20 13.43 -5.65 14.75
N ILE A 21 13.09 -5.51 13.48
CA ILE A 21 13.11 -6.58 12.49
C ILE A 21 14.08 -6.16 11.38
N LEU A 22 15.13 -6.95 11.18
CA LEU A 22 16.10 -6.77 10.11
C LEU A 22 16.00 -7.96 9.15
N PHE A 23 15.92 -7.71 7.85
CA PHE A 23 16.08 -8.76 6.85
C PHE A 23 16.75 -8.19 5.59
N PRO A 24 17.60 -8.99 4.91
CA PRO A 24 18.24 -8.56 3.68
C PRO A 24 17.23 -8.44 2.55
N ILE A 25 17.22 -7.29 1.87
CA ILE A 25 16.46 -7.10 0.62
C ILE A 25 17.39 -7.28 -0.57
N LYS A 26 17.04 -8.18 -1.49
CA LYS A 26 17.65 -8.23 -2.83
C LYS A 26 16.75 -7.46 -3.79
N PRO A 27 17.28 -6.52 -4.59
CA PRO A 27 16.51 -5.92 -5.67
C PRO A 27 16.04 -7.03 -6.61
N VAL A 28 14.74 -7.07 -6.89
CA VAL A 28 14.23 -7.90 -7.99
C VAL A 28 14.58 -7.18 -9.28
N GLU A 29 15.07 -7.91 -10.28
CA GLU A 29 15.30 -7.37 -11.62
C GLU A 29 14.03 -6.66 -12.09
N THR A 30 14.14 -5.36 -12.34
CA THR A 30 13.00 -4.55 -12.77
C THR A 30 12.47 -5.13 -14.07
N PRO A 31 11.21 -5.59 -14.13
CA PRO A 31 10.60 -5.97 -15.39
C PRO A 31 10.73 -4.81 -16.38
N PRO A 32 10.92 -5.07 -17.69
CA PRO A 32 10.95 -4.01 -18.68
C PRO A 32 9.73 -3.12 -18.49
N ALA A 33 9.96 -1.80 -18.45
CA ALA A 33 8.90 -0.82 -18.23
C ALA A 33 7.77 -1.09 -19.21
N LYS A 34 6.61 -1.53 -18.69
CA LYS A 34 5.40 -1.64 -19.51
C LYS A 34 5.11 -0.25 -20.06
N ALA A 35 4.79 -0.17 -21.36
CA ALA A 35 4.35 1.06 -21.97
C ALA A 35 3.20 1.64 -21.14
N VAL A 36 3.46 2.76 -20.47
CA VAL A 36 2.45 3.46 -19.68
C VAL A 36 1.45 4.01 -20.68
N HIS A 37 0.26 3.42 -20.74
CA HIS A 37 -0.85 4.05 -21.41
C HIS A 37 -1.27 5.25 -20.58
N VAL A 38 -0.76 6.43 -20.94
CA VAL A 38 -1.23 7.70 -20.40
C VAL A 38 -2.68 7.87 -20.85
N SER A 39 -3.59 7.51 -19.96
CA SER A 39 -5.02 7.68 -20.13
C SER A 39 -5.51 8.62 -19.05
N ASN A 40 -6.35 9.57 -19.43
CA ASN A 40 -6.94 10.54 -18.51
C ASN A 40 -8.09 9.92 -17.68
N ALA A 41 -8.22 8.60 -17.66
CA ALA A 41 -9.23 7.91 -16.85
C ALA A 41 -8.95 8.13 -15.35
N LYS A 42 -10.02 8.47 -14.64
CA LYS A 42 -10.02 8.71 -13.19
C LYS A 42 -10.94 7.67 -12.53
N PHE A 43 -10.44 7.03 -11.49
CA PHE A 43 -11.15 5.98 -10.77
C PHE A 43 -11.51 6.44 -9.36
N ALA A 44 -12.73 6.12 -8.93
CA ALA A 44 -13.15 6.15 -7.55
C ALA A 44 -13.19 4.71 -7.02
N ILE A 45 -12.49 4.43 -5.93
CA ILE A 45 -12.44 3.11 -5.29
C ILE A 45 -13.23 3.21 -3.99
N VAL A 46 -14.33 2.48 -3.90
CA VAL A 46 -15.17 2.41 -2.69
C VAL A 46 -15.12 0.98 -2.18
N ASP A 47 -14.48 0.78 -1.03
CA ASP A 47 -14.29 -0.53 -0.42
C ASP A 47 -14.22 -0.35 1.10
N ASP A 48 -14.89 -1.23 1.84
CA ASP A 48 -14.97 -1.19 3.30
C ASP A 48 -13.67 -1.70 3.96
N LEU A 49 -12.96 -2.61 3.29
CA LEU A 49 -11.71 -3.18 3.76
C LEU A 49 -10.51 -2.33 3.30
N GLU A 50 -9.80 -1.75 4.27
CA GLU A 50 -8.67 -0.86 4.00
C GLU A 50 -7.55 -1.50 3.17
N ILE A 51 -7.21 -2.76 3.45
CA ILE A 51 -6.17 -3.48 2.70
C ILE A 51 -6.56 -3.64 1.23
N SER A 52 -7.82 -4.00 0.96
CA SER A 52 -8.35 -4.10 -0.41
C SER A 52 -8.25 -2.76 -1.12
N ARG A 53 -8.74 -1.70 -0.47
CA ARG A 53 -8.73 -0.33 -0.99
C ARG A 53 -7.33 0.16 -1.36
N LEU A 54 -6.34 -0.06 -0.49
CA LEU A 54 -4.94 0.31 -0.74
C LEU A 54 -4.33 -0.52 -1.87
N HIS A 55 -4.64 -1.83 -1.93
CA HIS A 55 -4.14 -2.71 -2.98
C HIS A 55 -4.67 -2.31 -4.36
N LEU A 56 -5.98 -2.07 -4.47
CA LEU A 56 -6.62 -1.61 -5.71
C LEU A 56 -6.07 -0.25 -6.17
N HIS A 57 -5.84 0.67 -5.23
CA HIS A 57 -5.22 1.96 -5.55
C HIS A 57 -3.82 1.78 -6.15
N ALA A 58 -2.97 0.93 -5.55
CA ALA A 58 -1.64 0.63 -6.06
C ALA A 58 -1.71 -0.03 -7.45
N MET A 59 -2.61 -0.99 -7.65
CA MET A 59 -2.80 -1.63 -8.96
C MET A 59 -3.18 -0.63 -10.05
N ILE A 60 -4.12 0.28 -9.78
CA ILE A 60 -4.59 1.25 -10.76
C ILE A 60 -3.50 2.30 -11.07
N THR A 61 -2.84 2.83 -10.04
CA THR A 61 -1.81 3.87 -10.20
C THR A 61 -0.53 3.34 -10.85
N THR A 62 -0.16 2.08 -10.61
CA THR A 62 1.00 1.45 -11.30
C THR A 62 0.78 1.26 -12.80
N GLN A 63 -0.46 1.29 -13.29
CA GLN A 63 -0.76 1.31 -14.73
C GLN A 63 -0.80 2.73 -15.33
N GLY A 64 -0.57 3.78 -14.51
CA GLY A 64 -0.55 5.18 -14.97
C GLY A 64 -1.88 5.91 -14.90
N TYR A 65 -2.90 5.32 -14.27
CA TYR A 65 -4.20 5.97 -14.06
C TYR A 65 -4.25 6.77 -12.75
N SER A 66 -5.19 7.71 -12.67
CA SER A 66 -5.49 8.41 -11.42
C SER A 66 -6.58 7.68 -10.63
N ALA A 67 -6.40 7.52 -9.33
CA ALA A 67 -7.39 6.92 -8.45
C ALA A 67 -7.58 7.73 -7.17
N ARG A 68 -8.80 7.70 -6.62
CA ARG A 68 -9.12 8.21 -5.28
C ARG A 68 -9.89 7.15 -4.50
N THR A 69 -9.56 7.00 -3.23
CA THR A 69 -10.15 5.98 -2.35
C THR A 69 -11.15 6.57 -1.39
N PHE A 70 -12.20 5.82 -1.10
CA PHE A 70 -13.26 6.17 -0.16
C PHE A 70 -13.60 4.93 0.67
N SER A 71 -13.82 5.14 1.97
CA SER A 71 -14.23 4.10 2.92
C SER A 71 -15.70 3.72 2.77
N SER A 72 -16.51 4.55 2.11
CA SER A 72 -17.93 4.30 1.88
C SER A 72 -18.47 5.09 0.68
N GLY A 73 -19.63 4.67 0.17
CA GLY A 73 -20.32 5.40 -0.89
C GLY A 73 -20.79 6.78 -0.45
N ALA A 74 -21.14 6.95 0.84
CA ALA A 74 -21.51 8.26 1.39
C ALA A 74 -20.34 9.26 1.32
N GLU A 75 -19.12 8.81 1.66
CA GLU A 75 -17.91 9.63 1.56
C GLU A 75 -17.62 10.03 0.10
N LEU A 76 -17.87 9.14 -0.87
CA LEU A 76 -17.74 9.46 -2.28
C LEU A 76 -18.75 10.53 -2.73
N LEU A 77 -20.02 10.40 -2.32
CA LEU A 77 -21.08 11.33 -2.72
C LEU A 77 -20.86 12.74 -2.14
N ASN A 78 -20.37 12.84 -0.91
CA ASN A 78 -20.02 14.11 -0.26
C ASN A 78 -18.87 14.87 -0.94
N LEU A 79 -18.20 14.29 -1.94
CA LEU A 79 -17.16 14.99 -2.70
C LEU A 79 -17.74 15.96 -3.76
N HIS A 80 -19.02 15.83 -4.08
CA HIS A 80 -19.71 16.60 -5.13
C HIS A 80 -20.68 17.67 -4.61
N ASP A 81 -20.77 17.85 -3.28
CA ASP A 81 -21.41 19.00 -2.62
C ASP A 81 -20.36 20.05 -2.21
#